data_AF-A0A2V7JV36-F1
#
_entry.id   AF-A0A2V7JV36-F1
#
_cell.length_a   1.000
_cell.length_b   1.000
_cell.length_c   1.000
_cell.angle_alpha   90.00
_cell.angle_beta   90.00
_cell.angle_gamma   90.00
#
_symmetry.space_group_name_H-M   'P 1'
#
loop_
_entity.id
_entity.type
_entity.pdbx_description
1 polymer ?
#
loop_
_entity_poly.entity_id
_entity_poly.type
_entity_poly.pdbx_seq_one_letter_code
_entity_poly.pdbx_strand_id
1 'polypeptide(L)'
;PLVGLPRYRHADWVNVSRQKFNGLVGHDLIWCLYCDWMTGVYALGAEMLRNVESFWCPIRFASGKKCENCKLDFPDIDDGWVAPEATMGDVVATLEKMYGAPATADLPRDQRHPWFGHPVRLTVEGKAP
;
A
#
# COMPACT_ATOMS: atom_id res chain seq x y z
N PRO A 1 -4.20 -13.19 -11.03
CA PRO A 1 -3.92 -13.39 -9.58
C PRO A 1 -5.18 -13.89 -8.88
N LEU A 2 -5.06 -14.86 -7.97
CA LEU A 2 -6.22 -15.53 -7.36
C LEU A 2 -7.17 -14.57 -6.63
N VAL A 3 -6.62 -13.49 -6.05
CA VAL A 3 -7.34 -12.57 -5.18
C VAL A 3 -7.33 -11.13 -5.69
N GLY A 4 -7.10 -10.88 -6.98
CA GLY A 4 -7.32 -9.54 -7.58
C GLY A 4 -6.55 -8.35 -6.97
N LEU A 5 -5.41 -8.57 -6.29
CA LEU A 5 -4.57 -7.50 -5.75
C LEU A 5 -3.86 -6.71 -6.87
N PRO A 6 -3.53 -5.43 -6.65
CA PRO A 6 -2.80 -4.63 -7.64
C PRO A 6 -1.45 -5.24 -8.01
N ARG A 7 -1.02 -5.01 -9.24
CA ARG A 7 0.28 -5.47 -9.74
C ARG A 7 1.31 -4.36 -9.62
N TYR A 8 2.39 -4.65 -8.91
CA TYR A 8 3.52 -3.74 -8.78
C TYR A 8 4.65 -4.14 -9.72
N ARG A 9 5.13 -3.17 -10.50
CA ARG A 9 6.37 -3.33 -11.25
C ARG A 9 7.53 -3.10 -10.31
N HIS A 10 8.20 -4.16 -9.88
CA HIS A 10 9.27 -4.06 -8.87
C HIS A 10 10.39 -3.05 -9.24
N ALA A 11 10.69 -2.88 -10.53
CA ALA A 11 11.70 -1.93 -11.00
C ALA A 11 11.36 -0.46 -10.72
N ASP A 12 10.07 -0.12 -10.59
CA ASP A 12 9.62 1.24 -10.26
C ASP A 12 9.90 1.58 -8.78
N TRP A 13 10.16 0.56 -7.94
CA TRP A 13 10.41 0.70 -6.50
C TRP A 13 11.85 0.37 -6.12
N VAL A 14 12.36 -0.76 -6.60
CA VAL A 14 13.68 -1.29 -6.31
C VAL A 14 14.56 -1.08 -7.52
N ASN A 15 15.25 0.06 -7.54
CA ASN A 15 16.31 0.38 -8.48
C ASN A 15 17.46 1.04 -7.74
N VAL A 16 18.65 0.99 -8.33
CA VAL A 16 19.85 1.57 -7.74
C VAL A 16 20.40 2.63 -8.69
N SER A 17 20.42 3.87 -8.21
CA SER A 17 20.73 5.05 -9.02
C SER A 17 21.82 5.94 -8.42
N ARG A 18 22.31 5.66 -7.21
CA ARG A 18 23.26 6.53 -6.48
C ARG A 18 24.64 6.64 -7.13
N GLN A 19 25.00 5.72 -8.03
CA GLN A 19 26.19 5.81 -8.89
C GLN A 19 26.18 7.03 -9.82
N LYS A 20 25.05 7.75 -9.95
CA LYS A 20 24.95 9.00 -10.72
C LYS A 20 25.77 10.15 -10.13
N PHE A 21 26.16 10.08 -8.86
CA PHE A 21 26.92 11.12 -8.20
C PHE A 21 28.42 10.88 -8.41
N ASN A 22 29.10 11.89 -8.97
CA ASN A 22 30.55 11.87 -9.13
C ASN A 22 31.24 12.03 -7.77
N GLY A 23 32.24 11.19 -7.49
CA GLY A 23 33.04 11.26 -6.26
C GLY A 23 32.68 10.26 -5.17
N LEU A 24 31.58 9.50 -5.30
CA LEU A 24 31.38 8.33 -4.43
C LEU A 24 32.27 7.19 -4.90
N VAL A 25 33.19 6.77 -4.05
CA VAL A 25 34.15 5.69 -4.34
C VAL A 25 34.26 4.73 -3.16
N GLY A 26 34.65 3.50 -3.46
CA GLY A 26 34.94 2.48 -2.44
C GLY A 26 33.75 2.18 -1.52
N HIS A 27 34.00 2.28 -0.21
CA HIS A 27 33.05 1.90 0.84
C HIS A 27 31.81 2.81 0.87
N ASP A 28 31.99 4.12 0.71
CA ASP A 28 30.89 5.09 0.74
C ASP A 28 29.90 4.85 -0.42
N LEU A 29 30.42 4.50 -1.60
CA LEU A 29 29.58 4.08 -2.72
C LEU A 29 28.75 2.85 -2.36
N ILE A 30 29.38 1.81 -1.79
CA ILE A 30 28.68 0.57 -1.41
C ILE A 30 27.53 0.85 -0.45
N TRP A 31 27.75 1.66 0.60
CA TRP A 31 26.68 2.02 1.55
C TRP A 31 25.59 2.84 0.89
N CYS A 32 25.92 3.76 -0.01
CA CYS A 32 24.89 4.51 -0.72
C CYS A 32 24.03 3.62 -1.61
N LEU A 33 24.63 2.66 -2.33
CA LEU A 33 23.88 1.68 -3.13
C LEU A 33 22.99 0.80 -2.25
N TYR A 34 23.50 0.38 -1.08
CA TYR A 34 22.74 -0.40 -0.11
C TYR A 34 21.54 0.38 0.44
N CYS A 35 21.72 1.63 0.84
CA CYS A 35 20.64 2.48 1.32
C CYS A 35 19.57 2.67 0.23
N ASP A 36 19.96 2.95 -1.02
CA ASP A 36 19.02 3.10 -2.14
C ASP A 36 18.17 1.85 -2.34
N TRP A 37 18.82 0.68 -2.36
CA TRP A 37 18.16 -0.60 -2.50
C TRP A 37 17.22 -0.89 -1.32
N MET A 38 17.69 -0.75 -0.08
CA MET A 38 16.90 -1.07 1.12
C MET A 38 15.66 -0.16 1.21
N THR A 39 15.81 1.14 0.94
CA THR A 39 14.66 2.07 0.94
C THR A 39 13.61 1.65 -0.08
N GLY A 40 14.03 1.26 -1.29
CA GLY A 40 13.11 0.75 -2.31
C GLY A 40 12.39 -0.54 -1.90
N VAL A 41 13.11 -1.49 -1.29
CA VAL A 41 12.54 -2.75 -0.78
C VAL A 41 11.55 -2.50 0.35
N TYR A 42 11.89 -1.63 1.29
CA TYR A 42 11.01 -1.26 2.41
C TYR A 42 9.72 -0.60 1.89
N ALA A 43 9.83 0.35 0.97
CA ALA A 43 8.67 1.03 0.38
C ALA A 43 7.75 0.07 -0.38
N LEU A 44 8.31 -0.83 -1.20
CA LEU A 44 7.52 -1.83 -1.92
C LEU A 44 6.83 -2.80 -0.94
N GLY A 45 7.54 -3.26 0.08
CA GLY A 45 6.99 -4.14 1.10
C GLY A 45 5.84 -3.48 1.88
N ALA A 46 6.00 -2.20 2.24
CA ALA A 46 4.96 -1.43 2.91
C ALA A 46 3.71 -1.25 2.04
N GLU A 47 3.87 -0.93 0.74
CA GLU A 47 2.72 -0.82 -0.18
C GLU A 47 2.00 -2.16 -0.35
N MET A 48 2.73 -3.27 -0.50
CA MET A 48 2.14 -4.60 -0.58
C MET A 48 1.38 -4.95 0.70
N LEU A 49 1.97 -4.66 1.88
CA LEU A 49 1.35 -4.92 3.17
C LEU A 49 0.10 -4.07 3.38
N ARG A 50 0.10 -2.80 2.96
CA ARG A 50 -1.08 -1.91 3.01
C ARG A 50 -2.27 -2.51 2.27
N ASN A 51 -2.05 -3.07 1.08
CA ASN A 51 -3.13 -3.74 0.34
C ASN A 51 -3.62 -4.99 1.03
N VAL A 52 -2.70 -5.82 1.56
CA VAL A 52 -3.07 -7.05 2.25
C VAL A 52 -3.90 -6.73 3.50
N GLU A 53 -3.44 -5.81 4.34
CA GLU A 53 -4.12 -5.47 5.58
C GLU A 53 -5.50 -4.86 5.31
N SER A 54 -5.59 -3.96 4.34
CA SER A 54 -6.87 -3.33 3.96
C SER A 54 -7.87 -4.29 3.31
N PHE A 55 -7.40 -5.39 2.71
CA PHE A 55 -8.29 -6.40 2.11
C PHE A 55 -8.65 -7.52 3.09
N TRP A 56 -7.67 -8.07 3.82
CA TRP A 56 -7.89 -9.21 4.71
C TRP A 56 -8.37 -8.80 6.11
N CYS A 57 -7.92 -7.66 6.62
CA CYS A 57 -8.14 -7.28 8.01
C CYS A 57 -8.28 -5.76 8.17
N PRO A 58 -9.35 -5.12 7.62
CA PRO A 58 -9.59 -3.70 7.80
C PRO A 58 -10.15 -3.40 9.20
N ILE A 59 -9.45 -3.84 10.25
CA ILE A 59 -9.84 -3.71 11.66
C ILE A 59 -8.72 -2.98 12.37
N ARG A 60 -9.04 -1.83 13.00
CA ARG A 60 -8.04 -1.09 13.77
C ARG A 60 -7.52 -1.91 14.93
N PHE A 61 -6.24 -1.75 15.23
CA PHE A 61 -5.63 -2.44 16.37
C PHE A 61 -6.20 -1.93 17.69
N ALA A 62 -6.34 -2.82 18.66
CA ALA A 62 -6.79 -2.46 20.01
C ALA A 62 -5.90 -1.41 20.69
N SER A 63 -4.61 -1.35 20.35
CA SER A 63 -3.70 -0.31 20.86
C SER A 63 -3.72 0.91 19.95
N GLY A 64 -4.27 2.02 20.45
CA GLY A 64 -4.24 3.31 19.75
C GLY A 64 -2.80 3.76 19.42
N LYS A 65 -1.82 3.47 20.29
CA LYS A 65 -0.41 3.79 20.02
C LYS A 65 0.14 3.02 18.82
N LYS A 66 -0.32 1.79 18.57
CA LYS A 66 0.06 1.02 17.38
C LYS A 66 -0.52 1.67 16.13
N CYS A 67 -1.80 2.05 16.15
CA CYS A 67 -2.44 2.77 15.05
C CYS A 67 -1.69 4.07 14.73
N GLU A 68 -1.34 4.86 15.75
CA GLU A 68 -0.55 6.09 15.60
C GLU A 68 0.82 5.88 14.95
N ASN A 69 1.50 4.78 15.28
CA ASN A 69 2.80 4.46 14.68
C ASN A 69 2.64 3.95 13.23
N CYS A 70 1.51 3.31 12.92
CA CYS A 70 1.24 2.72 11.60
C CYS A 70 0.65 3.71 10.60
N LYS A 71 0.00 4.80 11.03
CA LYS A 71 -0.78 5.69 10.13
C LYS A 71 0.00 6.27 8.93
N LEU A 72 1.32 6.41 9.03
CA LEU A 72 2.16 6.84 7.91
C LEU A 72 2.17 5.79 6.77
N ASP A 73 2.27 4.52 7.16
CA ASP A 73 2.28 3.38 6.23
C ASP A 73 0.88 2.87 5.93
N PHE A 74 -0.16 3.27 6.69
CA PHE A 74 -1.55 2.85 6.52
C PHE A 74 -2.48 4.07 6.69
N PRO A 75 -2.53 4.98 5.70
CA PRO A 75 -3.29 6.23 5.82
C PRO A 75 -4.81 6.01 5.83
N ASP A 76 -5.29 4.84 5.40
CA ASP A 76 -6.70 4.46 5.44
C ASP A 76 -7.12 3.78 6.76
N ILE A 77 -6.25 3.75 7.77
CA ILE A 77 -6.58 3.23 9.10
C ILE A 77 -7.76 3.99 9.73
N ASP A 78 -7.84 5.31 9.49
CA ASP A 78 -8.90 6.15 10.07
C ASP A 78 -10.18 6.17 9.22
N ASP A 79 -10.08 6.19 7.90
CA ASP A 79 -11.27 6.34 7.04
C ASP A 79 -11.70 5.05 6.31
N GLY A 80 -10.89 4.00 6.37
CA GLY A 80 -11.12 2.73 5.66
C GLY A 80 -11.29 1.52 6.57
N TRP A 81 -10.85 1.58 7.82
CA TRP A 81 -10.87 0.43 8.74
C TRP A 81 -11.89 0.62 9.85
N VAL A 82 -12.50 -0.49 10.29
CA VAL A 82 -13.47 -0.47 11.39
C VAL A 82 -12.80 -0.23 12.73
N ALA A 83 -13.53 0.41 13.64
CA ALA A 83 -13.05 0.69 15.00
C ALA A 83 -12.72 -0.61 15.77
N PRO A 84 -11.81 -0.57 16.75
CA PRO A 84 -11.42 -1.77 17.52
C PRO A 84 -12.58 -2.47 18.24
N GLU A 85 -13.60 -1.71 18.62
CA GLU A 85 -14.82 -2.12 19.33
C GLU A 85 -15.99 -2.45 18.38
N ALA A 86 -15.78 -2.37 17.07
CA ALA A 86 -16.78 -2.68 16.07
C ALA A 86 -17.07 -4.19 15.98
N THR A 87 -18.15 -4.53 15.30
CA THR A 87 -18.62 -5.91 15.11
C THR A 87 -18.15 -6.50 13.79
N MET A 88 -18.23 -7.83 13.64
CA MET A 88 -18.01 -8.47 12.34
C MET A 88 -19.03 -8.04 11.26
N GLY A 89 -20.21 -7.57 11.66
CA GLY A 89 -21.17 -6.96 10.73
C GLY A 89 -20.63 -5.68 10.11
N ASP A 90 -19.95 -4.85 10.91
CA ASP A 90 -19.30 -3.61 10.45
C ASP A 90 -18.15 -3.92 9.50
N VAL A 91 -17.39 -5.00 9.77
CA VAL A 91 -16.33 -5.49 8.88
C VAL A 91 -16.90 -5.90 7.53
N VAL A 92 -17.98 -6.69 7.52
CA VAL A 92 -18.64 -7.12 6.27
C VAL A 92 -19.19 -5.92 5.50
N ALA A 93 -19.84 -4.97 6.19
CA ALA A 93 -20.34 -3.74 5.57
C ALA A 93 -19.21 -2.90 4.95
N THR A 94 -18.07 -2.83 5.62
CA THR A 94 -16.86 -2.16 5.14
C THR A 94 -16.30 -2.86 3.90
N LEU A 95 -16.15 -4.19 3.94
CA LEU A 95 -15.68 -4.96 2.79
C LEU A 95 -16.63 -4.84 1.58
N GLU A 96 -17.94 -4.87 1.78
CA GLU A 96 -18.93 -4.69 0.70
C GLU A 96 -18.85 -3.28 0.10
N LYS A 97 -18.75 -2.24 0.95
CA LYS A 97 -18.52 -0.86 0.50
C LYS A 97 -17.23 -0.73 -0.32
N MET A 98 -16.21 -1.51 0.02
CA MET A 98 -14.85 -1.36 -0.51
C MET A 98 -14.56 -2.20 -1.75
N TYR A 99 -15.12 -3.41 -1.79
CA TYR A 99 -14.80 -4.47 -2.75
C TYR A 99 -16.05 -5.08 -3.39
N GLY A 100 -17.25 -4.64 -3.01
CA GLY A 100 -18.50 -5.05 -3.64
C GLY A 100 -18.49 -4.77 -5.15
N ALA A 101 -19.38 -5.46 -5.86
CA ALA A 101 -19.44 -5.35 -7.32
C ALA A 101 -19.57 -3.90 -7.84
N PRO A 102 -20.38 -3.01 -7.21
CA PRO A 102 -20.44 -1.61 -7.62
C PRO A 102 -19.15 -0.84 -7.34
N ALA A 103 -18.50 -1.09 -6.19
CA ALA A 103 -17.32 -0.36 -5.74
C ALA A 103 -16.08 -0.63 -6.61
N THR A 104 -16.04 -1.78 -7.29
CA THR A 104 -14.91 -2.20 -8.12
C THR A 104 -15.27 -2.28 -9.60
N ALA A 105 -16.46 -1.82 -10.00
CA ALA A 105 -17.00 -1.99 -11.35
C ALA A 105 -16.00 -1.54 -12.44
N ASP A 106 -15.40 -0.38 -12.24
CA ASP A 106 -14.48 0.28 -13.18
C ASP A 106 -13.04 -0.25 -13.11
N LEU A 107 -12.73 -1.14 -12.17
CA LEU A 107 -11.39 -1.71 -12.00
C LEU A 107 -11.16 -2.93 -12.90
N PRO A 108 -9.92 -3.14 -13.39
CA PRO A 108 -9.55 -4.36 -14.11
C PRO A 108 -9.89 -5.60 -13.30
N ARG A 109 -10.44 -6.64 -13.95
CA ARG A 109 -10.89 -7.87 -13.26
C ARG A 109 -9.81 -8.54 -12.42
N ASP A 110 -8.56 -8.41 -12.82
CA ASP A 110 -7.42 -9.02 -12.14
C ASP A 110 -6.78 -8.12 -11.07
N GLN A 111 -7.31 -6.91 -10.84
CA GLN A 111 -6.79 -5.88 -9.94
C GLN A 111 -7.91 -5.09 -9.22
N ARG A 112 -8.96 -5.79 -8.77
CA ARG A 112 -10.16 -5.21 -8.13
C ARG A 112 -9.98 -4.85 -6.66
N HIS A 113 -8.90 -5.25 -6.02
CA HIS A 113 -8.74 -5.14 -4.58
C HIS A 113 -7.56 -4.22 -4.13
N PRO A 114 -7.45 -2.98 -4.63
CA PRO A 114 -6.53 -2.01 -4.06
C PRO A 114 -7.02 -1.47 -2.70
N TRP A 115 -6.13 -1.00 -1.83
CA TRP A 115 -6.50 -0.29 -0.59
C TRP A 115 -7.26 1.04 -0.85
N PHE A 116 -7.86 1.67 0.18
CA PHE A 116 -8.93 2.68 0.00
C PHE A 116 -8.54 3.95 -0.73
N GLY A 117 -7.32 4.44 -0.53
CA GLY A 117 -6.78 5.63 -1.20
C GLY A 117 -5.82 5.32 -2.34
N HIS A 118 -5.76 4.06 -2.80
CA HIS A 118 -4.79 3.67 -3.82
C HIS A 118 -5.02 4.47 -5.12
N PRO A 119 -3.98 5.00 -5.80
CA PRO A 119 -4.13 5.84 -7.00
C PRO A 119 -4.98 5.23 -8.12
N VAL A 120 -4.92 3.90 -8.28
CA VAL A 120 -5.76 3.16 -9.26
C VAL A 120 -7.28 3.29 -8.98
N ARG A 121 -7.70 3.56 -7.74
CA ARG A 121 -9.11 3.91 -7.44
C ARG A 121 -9.45 5.35 -7.85
N LEU A 122 -8.47 6.24 -7.86
CA LEU A 122 -8.64 7.69 -8.11
C LEU A 122 -8.57 8.05 -9.60
N THR A 123 -8.12 7.13 -10.46
CA THR A 123 -7.85 7.41 -11.88
C THR A 123 -9.08 7.43 -12.80
N VAL A 124 -10.29 7.70 -12.29
CA VAL A 124 -11.47 7.92 -13.16
C VAL A 124 -11.29 9.17 -14.06
N GLU A 125 -10.30 10.03 -13.79
CA GLU A 125 -9.84 11.07 -14.74
C GLU A 125 -8.33 11.05 -15.03
N GLY A 126 -7.75 9.86 -15.21
CA GLY A 126 -6.52 9.63 -16.01
C GLY A 126 -5.52 10.78 -16.21
N LYS A 127 -5.05 11.42 -15.14
CA LYS A 127 -3.89 12.31 -15.14
C LYS A 127 -2.95 11.85 -14.03
N ALA A 128 -1.72 11.55 -14.43
CA ALA A 128 -0.63 11.35 -13.48
C ALA A 128 -0.41 12.66 -12.68
N PRO A 129 0.06 12.57 -11.42
CA PRO A 129 0.57 13.74 -10.72
C PRO A 129 1.75 14.39 -11.48
#